data_AF-A0A2Z6G993-F1
#
_entry.id   AF-A0A2Z6G993-F1
#
_cell.length_a   1.000
_cell.length_b   1.000
_cell.length_c   1.000
_cell.angle_alpha   90.00
_cell.angle_beta   90.00
_cell.angle_gamma   90.00
#
_symmetry.space_group_name_H-M   'P 1'
#
loop_
_entity.id
_entity.type
_entity.pdbx_description
1 polymer ?
#
loop_
_entity_poly.entity_id
_entity_poly.type
_entity_poly.pdbx_seq_one_letter_code
_entity_poly.pdbx_strand_id
1 'polypeptide(L)'
;MHILISNDDGYFAPGLECLADFLSEIAEVTVVAPEQNRSGASNSLTLDRPLVLRRAFNGFNYVNGTPTDCVHLAVTGMLERKPDMVISGINAGANMGDDTIYSGTVAAATEGYLLGVPSIAVSLVGGRKLNHYETAARVVVELVHRVKLNTHSVPWLLNVNVPDVPYEQLHGMQVTRLGKRHQAESAVKCHSPSGEAMFWVGAAGQAQDAGPDTDFFAVEHGFASITPLQIDLTHYSQLDAVRHWMNAGKDVA
;
A
#
# COMPACT_ATOMS: atom_id res chain seq x y z
N MET A 1 2.30 4.23 -22.54
CA MET A 1 2.48 4.26 -21.07
C MET A 1 2.58 2.83 -20.59
N HIS A 2 3.52 2.56 -19.71
CA HIS A 2 3.80 1.26 -19.12
C HIS A 2 3.57 1.32 -17.60
N ILE A 3 2.69 0.45 -17.09
CA ILE A 3 2.37 0.33 -15.67
C ILE A 3 2.92 -0.98 -15.13
N LEU A 4 3.64 -0.90 -14.02
CA LEU A 4 4.02 -2.06 -13.21
C LEU A 4 2.98 -2.27 -12.11
N ILE A 5 2.44 -3.49 -12.00
CA ILE A 5 1.48 -3.87 -10.95
C ILE A 5 2.10 -4.90 -10.01
N SER A 6 1.87 -4.72 -8.70
CA SER A 6 2.23 -5.67 -7.64
C SER A 6 1.14 -5.76 -6.58
N ASN A 7 1.32 -6.60 -5.55
CA ASN A 7 0.46 -6.68 -4.37
C ASN A 7 1.19 -7.42 -3.22
N ASP A 8 0.50 -7.64 -2.10
CA ASP A 8 0.93 -8.49 -1.00
C ASP A 8 0.05 -9.72 -0.76
N ASP A 9 -1.12 -9.81 -1.39
CA ASP A 9 -1.98 -11.01 -1.34
C ASP A 9 -1.44 -12.18 -2.18
N GLY A 10 -0.52 -11.91 -3.12
CA GLY A 10 0.13 -12.87 -3.99
C GLY A 10 -0.44 -12.90 -5.43
N TYR A 11 0.27 -13.59 -6.32
CA TYR A 11 0.02 -13.54 -7.78
C TYR A 11 -1.31 -14.14 -8.25
N PHE A 12 -2.02 -14.90 -7.40
CA PHE A 12 -3.34 -15.45 -7.69
C PHE A 12 -4.50 -14.63 -7.07
N ALA A 13 -4.20 -13.47 -6.48
CA ALA A 13 -5.24 -12.69 -5.81
C ALA A 13 -6.27 -12.15 -6.83
N PRO A 14 -7.59 -12.27 -6.55
CA PRO A 14 -8.62 -11.79 -7.46
C PRO A 14 -8.56 -10.26 -7.67
N GLY A 15 -8.16 -9.51 -6.64
CA GLY A 15 -7.96 -8.05 -6.74
C GLY A 15 -6.81 -7.66 -7.66
N LEU A 16 -5.77 -8.50 -7.78
CA LEU A 16 -4.64 -8.27 -8.69
C LEU A 16 -5.04 -8.53 -10.14
N GLU A 17 -5.75 -9.65 -10.39
CA GLU A 17 -6.26 -10.00 -11.73
C GLU A 17 -7.23 -8.92 -12.23
N CYS A 18 -8.20 -8.54 -11.41
CA CYS A 18 -9.16 -7.48 -11.74
C CYS A 18 -8.45 -6.15 -12.06
N LEU A 19 -7.45 -5.76 -11.27
CA LEU A 19 -6.70 -4.53 -11.52
C LEU A 19 -5.92 -4.59 -12.83
N ALA A 20 -5.26 -5.73 -13.11
CA ALA A 20 -4.50 -5.93 -14.34
C ALA A 20 -5.40 -5.89 -15.58
N ASP A 21 -6.58 -6.48 -15.54
CA ASP A 21 -7.54 -6.49 -16.64
C ASP A 21 -7.96 -5.06 -17.01
N PHE A 22 -8.41 -4.27 -16.03
CA PHE A 22 -8.88 -2.90 -16.26
C PHE A 22 -7.76 -1.97 -16.76
N LEU A 23 -6.54 -2.13 -16.24
CA LEU A 23 -5.41 -1.28 -16.64
C LEU A 23 -4.85 -1.65 -18.01
N SER A 24 -4.98 -2.92 -18.43
CA SER A 24 -4.54 -3.39 -19.74
C SER A 24 -5.34 -2.77 -20.88
N GLU A 25 -6.55 -2.26 -20.62
CA GLU A 25 -7.35 -1.53 -21.61
C GLU A 25 -6.77 -0.15 -21.96
N ILE A 26 -5.96 0.44 -21.07
CA ILE A 26 -5.49 1.83 -21.20
C ILE A 26 -3.96 1.99 -21.21
N ALA A 27 -3.22 0.90 -21.01
CA ALA A 27 -1.78 0.89 -20.86
C ALA A 27 -1.15 -0.48 -21.17
N GLU A 28 0.15 -0.49 -21.44
CA GLU A 28 0.94 -1.71 -21.34
C GLU A 28 1.12 -2.06 -19.87
N VAL A 29 0.80 -3.30 -19.49
CA VAL A 29 0.84 -3.75 -18.09
C VAL A 29 1.88 -4.85 -17.92
N THR A 30 2.69 -4.75 -16.87
CA THR A 30 3.51 -5.86 -16.37
C THR A 30 3.13 -6.15 -14.93
N VAL A 31 2.86 -7.42 -14.63
CA VAL A 31 2.56 -7.86 -13.26
C VAL A 31 3.78 -8.59 -12.69
N VAL A 32 4.20 -8.19 -11.49
CA VAL A 32 5.20 -8.88 -10.67
C VAL A 32 4.72 -8.92 -9.22
N ALA A 33 4.37 -10.10 -8.73
CA ALA A 33 3.77 -10.27 -7.40
C ALA A 33 4.46 -11.38 -6.57
N PRO A 34 4.29 -11.40 -5.24
CA PRO A 34 4.80 -12.48 -4.42
C PRO A 34 4.19 -13.84 -4.76
N GLU A 35 4.95 -14.92 -4.57
CA GLU A 35 4.49 -16.30 -4.73
C GLU A 35 3.38 -16.68 -3.74
N GLN A 36 3.41 -16.10 -2.54
CA GLN A 36 2.49 -16.38 -1.44
C GLN A 36 2.01 -15.08 -0.82
N ASN A 37 0.91 -15.14 -0.07
CA ASN A 37 0.46 -14.01 0.74
C ASN A 37 1.57 -13.58 1.73
N ARG A 38 1.86 -12.28 1.74
CA ARG A 38 2.86 -11.60 2.56
C ARG A 38 2.25 -10.40 3.30
N SER A 39 0.99 -10.49 3.70
CA SER A 39 0.33 -9.44 4.50
C SER A 39 1.13 -9.17 5.78
N GLY A 40 1.38 -7.89 6.07
CA GLY A 40 2.18 -7.46 7.22
C GLY A 40 3.70 -7.54 7.02
N ALA A 41 4.19 -7.85 5.82
CA ALA A 41 5.63 -7.85 5.53
C ALA A 41 6.28 -6.45 5.58
N SER A 42 5.48 -5.37 5.53
CA SER A 42 5.94 -3.97 5.46
C SER A 42 7.02 -3.79 4.35
N ASN A 43 7.92 -2.83 4.51
CA ASN A 43 9.00 -2.48 3.57
C ASN A 43 10.21 -3.44 3.63
N SER A 44 10.01 -4.72 3.92
CA SER A 44 11.12 -5.66 4.04
C SER A 44 11.73 -6.00 2.68
N LEU A 45 13.06 -5.92 2.56
CA LEU A 45 13.84 -6.40 1.40
C LEU A 45 14.58 -7.70 1.76
N THR A 46 14.59 -8.66 0.84
CA THR A 46 15.34 -9.91 1.01
C THR A 46 16.80 -9.71 0.62
N LEU A 47 17.71 -9.79 1.60
CA LEU A 47 19.16 -9.58 1.39
C LEU A 47 20.01 -10.81 1.69
N ASP A 48 19.44 -11.83 2.32
CA ASP A 48 20.14 -13.01 2.84
C ASP A 48 20.09 -14.22 1.90
N ARG A 49 19.31 -14.15 0.81
CA ARG A 49 19.16 -15.22 -0.20
C ARG A 49 18.79 -14.66 -1.57
N PRO A 50 19.02 -15.41 -2.66
CA PRO A 50 18.61 -14.98 -3.99
C PRO A 50 17.09 -15.00 -4.20
N LEU A 51 16.61 -14.07 -5.03
CA LEU A 51 15.25 -14.00 -5.55
C LEU A 51 15.16 -14.74 -6.89
N VAL A 52 14.08 -15.49 -7.08
CA VAL A 52 13.80 -16.28 -8.29
C VAL A 52 12.53 -15.74 -8.92
N LEU A 53 12.66 -15.23 -10.15
CA LEU A 53 11.56 -14.80 -10.99
C LEU A 53 11.01 -16.01 -11.76
N ARG A 54 9.69 -16.17 -11.75
CA ARG A 54 8.97 -17.20 -12.50
C ARG A 54 7.76 -16.59 -13.19
N ARG A 55 7.20 -17.32 -14.16
CA ARG A 55 6.01 -16.90 -14.90
C ARG A 55 4.88 -17.90 -14.70
N ALA A 56 3.71 -17.39 -14.31
CA ALA A 56 2.49 -18.17 -14.12
C ALA A 56 1.76 -18.37 -15.47
N PHE A 57 0.79 -19.29 -15.49
CA PHE A 57 0.04 -19.63 -16.71
C PHE A 57 -0.80 -18.46 -17.25
N ASN A 58 -1.28 -17.57 -16.38
CA ASN A 58 -2.00 -16.35 -16.74
C ASN A 58 -1.06 -15.25 -17.28
N GLY A 59 0.24 -15.53 -17.38
CA GLY A 59 1.24 -14.62 -17.91
C GLY A 59 1.88 -13.70 -16.87
N PHE A 60 1.40 -13.67 -15.63
CA PHE A 60 1.97 -12.85 -14.56
C PHE A 60 3.32 -13.37 -14.12
N ASN A 61 4.23 -12.47 -13.76
CA ASN A 61 5.47 -12.86 -13.12
C ASN A 61 5.28 -12.93 -11.61
N TYR A 62 5.97 -13.85 -10.97
CA TYR A 62 5.96 -13.96 -9.53
C TYR A 62 7.36 -14.24 -8.97
N VAL A 63 7.59 -13.79 -7.75
CA VAL A 63 8.87 -13.86 -7.06
C VAL A 63 8.71 -14.53 -5.70
N ASN A 64 9.67 -15.35 -5.31
CA ASN A 64 9.76 -15.94 -3.97
C ASN A 64 10.27 -14.91 -2.92
N GLY A 65 9.72 -13.71 -2.92
CA GLY A 65 10.16 -12.56 -2.11
C GLY A 65 8.99 -11.80 -1.47
N THR A 66 9.27 -10.57 -1.04
CA THR A 66 8.29 -9.62 -0.52
C THR A 66 7.66 -8.78 -1.65
N PRO A 67 6.59 -8.01 -1.37
CA PRO A 67 6.06 -7.04 -2.32
C PRO A 67 7.10 -6.00 -2.77
N THR A 68 7.92 -5.53 -1.83
CA THR A 68 9.04 -4.61 -2.09
C THR A 68 10.06 -5.24 -3.03
N ASP A 69 10.44 -6.51 -2.80
CA ASP A 69 11.35 -7.24 -3.68
C ASP A 69 10.83 -7.32 -5.12
N CYS A 70 9.51 -7.53 -5.29
CA CYS A 70 8.88 -7.61 -6.60
C CYS A 70 9.05 -6.31 -7.38
N VAL A 71 8.78 -5.17 -6.74
CA VAL A 71 8.92 -3.84 -7.37
C VAL A 71 10.38 -3.49 -7.60
N HIS A 72 11.24 -3.71 -6.59
CA HIS A 72 12.67 -3.43 -6.68
C HIS A 72 13.30 -4.20 -7.84
N LEU A 73 13.10 -5.52 -7.90
CA LEU A 73 13.63 -6.38 -8.96
C LEU A 73 13.07 -5.98 -10.34
N ALA A 74 11.78 -5.66 -10.43
CA ALA A 74 11.15 -5.25 -11.67
C ALA A 74 11.79 -3.98 -12.24
N VAL A 75 11.94 -2.95 -11.41
CA VAL A 75 12.39 -1.61 -11.83
C VAL A 75 13.90 -1.54 -12.03
N THR A 76 14.70 -2.28 -11.25
CA THR A 76 16.17 -2.18 -11.27
C THR A 76 16.89 -3.16 -12.19
N GLY A 77 16.22 -4.21 -12.68
CA GLY A 77 16.90 -5.21 -13.51
C GLY A 77 16.05 -6.09 -14.40
N MET A 78 14.75 -6.26 -14.15
CA MET A 78 13.89 -7.10 -14.99
C MET A 78 13.38 -6.38 -16.23
N LEU A 79 12.94 -5.13 -16.08
CA LEU A 79 12.40 -4.33 -17.16
C LEU A 79 13.51 -3.61 -17.92
N GLU A 80 13.47 -3.65 -19.25
CA GLU A 80 14.43 -2.91 -20.10
C GLU A 80 14.30 -1.40 -19.95
N ARG A 81 13.08 -0.93 -19.65
CA ARG A 81 12.77 0.47 -19.38
C ARG A 81 12.03 0.62 -18.06
N LYS A 82 12.29 1.72 -17.37
CA LYS A 82 11.57 2.08 -16.15
C LYS A 82 10.06 2.23 -16.47
N PRO A 83 9.16 1.69 -15.63
CA PRO A 83 7.72 1.92 -15.83
C PRO A 83 7.39 3.40 -15.60
N ASP A 84 6.32 3.86 -16.24
CA ASP A 84 5.80 5.21 -16.07
C ASP A 84 5.05 5.36 -14.73
N MET A 85 4.51 4.27 -14.19
CA MET A 85 3.80 4.25 -12.91
C MET A 85 3.89 2.87 -12.24
N VAL A 86 3.88 2.84 -10.91
CA VAL A 86 3.72 1.63 -10.11
C VAL A 86 2.36 1.65 -9.42
N ILE A 87 1.61 0.54 -9.49
CA ILE A 87 0.35 0.39 -8.76
C ILE A 87 0.40 -0.89 -7.94
N SER A 88 0.18 -0.78 -6.64
CA SER A 88 0.09 -1.94 -5.75
C SER A 88 -1.35 -2.16 -5.29
N GLY A 89 -1.88 -3.36 -5.51
CA GLY A 89 -3.24 -3.75 -5.11
C GLY A 89 -3.93 -4.66 -6.14
N ILE A 90 -5.25 -4.78 -6.12
CA ILE A 90 -6.17 -4.25 -5.09
C ILE A 90 -6.10 -5.13 -3.85
N ASN A 91 -5.71 -4.56 -2.72
CA ASN A 91 -5.58 -5.28 -1.45
C ASN A 91 -6.95 -5.68 -0.89
N ALA A 92 -7.01 -6.90 -0.35
CA ALA A 92 -8.19 -7.42 0.34
C ALA A 92 -8.29 -6.92 1.78
N GLY A 93 -8.57 -5.63 1.96
CA GLY A 93 -8.77 -5.01 3.27
C GLY A 93 -8.20 -3.60 3.33
N ALA A 94 -8.61 -2.85 4.35
CA ALA A 94 -8.21 -1.45 4.52
C ALA A 94 -6.72 -1.29 4.85
N ASN A 95 -6.13 -0.21 4.32
CA ASN A 95 -4.85 0.32 4.78
C ASN A 95 -5.05 1.80 5.11
N MET A 96 -5.69 2.06 6.25
CA MET A 96 -6.07 3.40 6.73
C MET A 96 -5.41 3.69 8.08
N GLY A 97 -5.12 4.97 8.33
CA GLY A 97 -4.41 5.42 9.51
C GLY A 97 -3.07 4.71 9.69
N ASP A 98 -2.81 4.18 10.89
CA ASP A 98 -1.53 3.56 11.24
C ASP A 98 -1.24 2.24 10.48
N ASP A 99 -2.27 1.62 9.87
CA ASP A 99 -2.11 0.38 9.10
C ASP A 99 -1.19 0.56 7.88
N THR A 100 -1.05 1.80 7.38
CA THR A 100 -0.19 2.11 6.23
C THR A 100 1.28 1.79 6.49
N ILE A 101 1.74 1.82 7.75
CA ILE A 101 3.14 1.55 8.12
C ILE A 101 3.49 0.06 7.93
N TYR A 102 2.52 -0.82 8.19
CA TYR A 102 2.73 -2.27 8.19
C TYR A 102 2.27 -2.94 6.88
N SER A 103 1.58 -2.20 6.02
CA SER A 103 1.00 -2.69 4.77
C SER A 103 2.07 -3.08 3.75
N GLY A 104 1.98 -4.32 3.24
CA GLY A 104 2.80 -4.77 2.11
C GLY A 104 2.38 -4.09 0.79
N THR A 105 1.10 -3.78 0.64
CA THR A 105 0.58 -3.03 -0.52
C THR A 105 1.17 -1.61 -0.57
N VAL A 106 1.12 -0.88 0.55
CA VAL A 106 1.71 0.47 0.64
C VAL A 106 3.22 0.41 0.49
N ALA A 107 3.86 -0.65 1.00
CA ALA A 107 5.29 -0.85 0.86
C ALA A 107 5.75 -1.01 -0.61
N ALA A 108 5.05 -1.83 -1.40
CA ALA A 108 5.35 -1.97 -2.83
C ALA A 108 5.20 -0.65 -3.60
N ALA A 109 4.14 0.14 -3.32
CA ALA A 109 4.00 1.47 -3.91
C ALA A 109 5.12 2.42 -3.47
N THR A 110 5.49 2.37 -2.19
CA THR A 110 6.59 3.15 -1.60
C THR A 110 7.92 2.88 -2.31
N GLU A 111 8.22 1.61 -2.61
CA GLU A 111 9.44 1.25 -3.33
C GLU A 111 9.49 1.88 -4.73
N GLY A 112 8.38 1.84 -5.47
CA GLY A 112 8.27 2.52 -6.76
C GLY A 112 8.53 4.03 -6.64
N TYR A 113 7.98 4.64 -5.58
CA TYR A 113 8.16 6.07 -5.29
C TYR A 113 9.62 6.42 -4.96
N LEU A 114 10.29 5.62 -4.13
CA LEU A 114 11.70 5.78 -3.78
C LEU A 114 12.62 5.64 -4.99
N LEU A 115 12.25 4.78 -5.94
CA LEU A 115 12.93 4.65 -7.22
C LEU A 115 12.58 5.78 -8.20
N GLY A 116 11.77 6.76 -7.79
CA GLY A 116 11.39 7.95 -8.56
C GLY A 116 10.31 7.69 -9.61
N VAL A 117 9.43 6.72 -9.38
CA VAL A 117 8.24 6.45 -10.21
C VAL A 117 7.01 6.92 -9.43
N PRO A 118 6.04 7.63 -10.02
CA PRO A 118 4.78 7.88 -9.35
C PRO A 118 4.08 6.56 -9.01
N SER A 119 3.50 6.48 -7.82
CA SER A 119 2.99 5.24 -7.26
C SER A 119 1.63 5.39 -6.59
N ILE A 120 0.80 4.36 -6.73
CA ILE A 120 -0.51 4.26 -6.08
C ILE A 120 -0.58 2.93 -5.32
N ALA A 121 -0.93 2.96 -4.04
CA ALA A 121 -1.42 1.80 -3.30
C ALA A 121 -2.96 1.85 -3.28
N VAL A 122 -3.62 0.74 -3.56
CA VAL A 122 -5.08 0.66 -3.60
C VAL A 122 -5.61 -0.54 -2.82
N SER A 123 -6.62 -0.24 -2.00
CA SER A 123 -7.20 -1.18 -1.03
C SER A 123 -8.71 -1.11 -1.07
N LEU A 124 -9.37 -2.27 -1.05
CA LEU A 124 -10.83 -2.38 -1.00
C LEU A 124 -11.28 -2.60 0.45
N VAL A 125 -12.13 -1.71 0.95
CA VAL A 125 -12.57 -1.66 2.34
C VAL A 125 -13.97 -2.25 2.46
N GLY A 126 -14.06 -3.43 3.07
CA GLY A 126 -15.33 -4.13 3.26
C GLY A 126 -15.27 -5.17 4.37
N GLY A 127 -16.26 -6.05 4.38
CA GLY A 127 -16.35 -7.15 5.34
C GLY A 127 -15.45 -8.34 4.99
N ARG A 128 -15.74 -9.49 5.59
CA ARG A 128 -14.98 -10.75 5.36
C ARG A 128 -14.98 -11.22 3.91
N LYS A 129 -15.99 -10.84 3.14
CA LYS A 129 -16.11 -11.16 1.72
C LYS A 129 -16.22 -9.85 0.96
N LEU A 130 -15.25 -9.62 0.09
CA LEU A 130 -15.20 -8.48 -0.82
C LEU A 130 -15.84 -8.86 -2.15
N ASN A 131 -16.62 -7.95 -2.73
CA ASN A 131 -17.40 -8.24 -3.93
C ASN A 131 -17.13 -7.27 -5.08
N HIS A 132 -16.66 -6.06 -4.79
CA HIS A 132 -16.62 -4.95 -5.74
C HIS A 132 -15.21 -4.48 -6.09
N TYR A 133 -14.33 -5.42 -6.47
CA TYR A 133 -12.98 -5.09 -6.94
C TYR A 133 -13.02 -4.20 -8.20
N GLU A 134 -14.03 -4.37 -9.05
CA GLU A 134 -14.26 -3.54 -10.22
C GLU A 134 -14.46 -2.06 -9.88
N THR A 135 -15.06 -1.75 -8.73
CA THR A 135 -15.23 -0.36 -8.26
C THR A 135 -13.88 0.26 -7.97
N ALA A 136 -13.01 -0.45 -7.23
CA ALA A 136 -11.66 0.02 -6.95
C ALA A 136 -10.80 0.11 -8.23
N ALA A 137 -10.90 -0.85 -9.15
CA ALA A 137 -10.19 -0.81 -10.43
C ALA A 137 -10.58 0.41 -11.27
N ARG A 138 -11.88 0.75 -11.34
CA ARG A 138 -12.38 1.95 -12.02
C ARG A 138 -11.85 3.25 -11.40
N VAL A 139 -11.82 3.32 -10.07
CA VAL A 139 -11.22 4.47 -9.35
C VAL A 139 -9.74 4.62 -9.74
N VAL A 140 -8.99 3.53 -9.79
CA VAL A 140 -7.58 3.56 -10.18
C VAL A 140 -7.42 4.02 -11.63
N VAL A 141 -8.23 3.51 -12.56
CA VAL A 141 -8.22 3.96 -13.97
C VAL A 141 -8.45 5.48 -14.07
N GLU A 142 -9.41 6.02 -13.32
CA GLU A 142 -9.66 7.47 -13.28
C GLU A 142 -8.43 8.24 -12.75
N LEU A 143 -7.79 7.74 -11.68
CA LEU A 143 -6.57 8.32 -11.13
C LEU A 143 -5.40 8.26 -12.12
N VAL A 144 -5.23 7.15 -12.83
CA VAL A 144 -4.21 7.00 -13.89
C VAL A 144 -4.38 8.09 -14.95
N HIS A 145 -5.61 8.35 -15.39
CA HIS A 145 -5.90 9.43 -16.34
C HIS A 145 -5.58 10.81 -15.76
N ARG A 146 -5.88 11.06 -14.48
CA ARG A 146 -5.56 12.33 -13.80
C ARG A 146 -4.05 12.53 -13.65
N VAL A 147 -3.29 11.48 -13.31
CA VAL A 147 -1.82 11.53 -13.20
C VAL A 147 -1.18 11.82 -14.56
N LYS A 148 -1.71 11.29 -15.67
CA LYS A 148 -1.23 11.63 -17.03
C LYS A 148 -1.36 13.12 -17.39
N LEU A 149 -2.37 13.79 -16.86
CA LEU A 149 -2.60 15.23 -17.08
C LEU A 149 -1.71 16.10 -16.18
N ASN A 150 -0.98 15.48 -15.25
CA ASN A 150 -0.27 16.19 -14.22
C ASN A 150 1.01 16.86 -14.76
N THR A 151 1.26 18.10 -14.35
CA THR A 151 2.44 18.89 -14.74
C THR A 151 3.47 19.02 -13.61
N HIS A 152 3.28 18.33 -12.48
CA HIS A 152 4.18 18.44 -11.33
C HIS A 152 5.52 17.75 -11.59
N SER A 153 6.60 18.31 -11.04
CA SER A 153 7.97 17.82 -11.23
C SER A 153 8.38 16.68 -10.28
N VAL A 154 7.54 16.36 -9.29
CA VAL A 154 7.84 15.37 -8.24
C VAL A 154 6.84 14.22 -8.34
N PRO A 155 7.29 12.95 -8.26
CA PRO A 155 6.39 11.80 -8.24
C PRO A 155 5.44 11.87 -7.05
N TRP A 156 4.24 11.31 -7.18
CA TRP A 156 3.31 11.16 -6.07
C TRP A 156 3.36 9.75 -5.51
N LEU A 157 3.14 9.61 -4.20
CA LEU A 157 2.80 8.36 -3.55
C LEU A 157 1.40 8.52 -2.96
N LEU A 158 0.41 7.88 -3.57
CA LEU A 158 -0.98 7.97 -3.15
C LEU A 158 -1.43 6.67 -2.49
N ASN A 159 -2.03 6.76 -1.32
CA ASN A 159 -2.75 5.67 -0.67
C ASN A 159 -4.25 5.84 -0.91
N VAL A 160 -4.88 4.83 -1.51
CA VAL A 160 -6.26 4.87 -1.95
C VAL A 160 -7.06 3.77 -1.26
N ASN A 161 -8.12 4.15 -0.55
CA ASN A 161 -9.04 3.20 0.07
C ASN A 161 -10.44 3.40 -0.51
N VAL A 162 -11.02 2.33 -1.04
CA VAL A 162 -12.32 2.36 -1.73
C VAL A 162 -13.33 1.51 -0.95
N PRO A 163 -14.54 2.02 -0.63
CA PRO A 163 -15.57 1.19 0.00
C PRO A 163 -16.05 0.07 -0.93
N ASP A 164 -16.33 -1.11 -0.38
CA ASP A 164 -16.85 -2.29 -1.09
C ASP A 164 -18.33 -2.12 -1.45
N VAL A 165 -18.59 -1.24 -2.43
CA VAL A 165 -19.92 -0.92 -2.97
C VAL A 165 -19.90 -0.95 -4.50
N PRO A 166 -21.05 -1.16 -5.17
CA PRO A 166 -21.17 -0.94 -6.61
C PRO A 166 -20.72 0.47 -7.00
N TYR A 167 -20.09 0.63 -8.16
CA TYR A 167 -19.53 1.91 -8.60
C TYR A 167 -20.57 3.04 -8.65
N GLU A 168 -21.82 2.71 -8.98
CA GLU A 168 -22.94 3.66 -9.03
C GLU A 168 -23.35 4.19 -7.65
N GLN A 169 -22.93 3.53 -6.58
CA GLN A 169 -23.18 3.94 -5.19
C GLN A 169 -21.97 4.66 -4.57
N LEU A 170 -20.85 4.75 -5.29
CA LEU A 170 -19.69 5.53 -4.85
C LEU A 170 -20.02 7.02 -4.98
N HIS A 171 -19.91 7.77 -3.88
CA HIS A 171 -20.24 9.20 -3.85
C HIS A 171 -19.16 10.10 -4.50
N GLY A 172 -18.02 9.52 -4.88
CA GLY A 172 -16.91 10.19 -5.53
C GLY A 172 -15.58 9.89 -4.85
N MET A 173 -14.59 10.75 -5.09
CA MET A 173 -13.26 10.69 -4.47
C MET A 173 -13.02 11.90 -3.58
N GLN A 174 -12.37 11.70 -2.45
CA GLN A 174 -12.04 12.76 -1.50
C GLN A 174 -10.55 12.69 -1.12
N VAL A 175 -9.87 13.85 -1.14
CA VAL A 175 -8.51 13.96 -0.59
C VAL A 175 -8.59 13.99 0.93
N THR A 176 -7.78 13.18 1.60
CA THR A 176 -7.83 12.97 3.04
C THR A 176 -6.44 13.03 3.68
N ARG A 177 -6.41 13.16 5.00
CA ARG A 177 -5.23 12.82 5.83
C ARG A 177 -5.42 11.45 6.48
N LEU A 178 -4.32 10.83 6.92
CA LEU A 178 -4.38 9.63 7.75
C LEU A 178 -5.10 9.93 9.08
N GLY A 179 -6.12 9.15 9.40
CA GLY A 179 -6.69 9.09 10.75
C GLY A 179 -5.80 8.28 11.70
N LYS A 180 -6.34 7.95 12.87
CA LYS A 180 -5.64 7.11 13.86
C LYS A 180 -6.58 6.06 14.43
N ARG A 181 -6.05 4.88 14.75
CA ARG A 181 -6.79 3.86 15.49
C ARG A 181 -6.43 3.93 16.98
N HIS A 182 -7.32 3.40 17.82
CA HIS A 182 -6.97 3.06 19.20
C HIS A 182 -5.85 2.00 19.19
N GLN A 183 -5.13 1.88 20.32
CA GLN A 183 -4.16 0.80 20.50
C GLN A 183 -4.74 -0.55 20.07
N ALA A 184 -3.92 -1.35 19.38
CA ALA A 184 -4.27 -2.70 18.97
C ALA A 184 -4.79 -3.51 20.16
N GLU A 185 -5.72 -4.42 19.90
CA GLU A 185 -6.23 -5.31 20.94
C GLU A 185 -5.10 -6.12 21.58
N SER A 186 -5.31 -6.55 22.81
CA SER A 186 -4.32 -7.37 23.53
C SER A 186 -4.05 -8.68 22.78
N ALA A 187 -2.81 -9.15 22.84
CA ALA A 187 -2.43 -10.43 22.25
C ALA A 187 -3.29 -11.57 22.82
N VAL A 188 -3.78 -12.45 21.95
CA VAL A 188 -4.63 -13.58 22.35
C VAL A 188 -3.72 -14.76 22.69
N LYS A 189 -3.69 -15.13 23.98
CA LYS A 189 -2.91 -16.26 24.46
C LYS A 189 -3.67 -17.57 24.24
N CYS A 190 -3.00 -18.56 23.65
CA CYS A 190 -3.47 -19.95 23.58
C CYS A 190 -2.34 -20.92 23.90
N HIS A 191 -2.63 -22.23 23.92
CA HIS A 191 -1.62 -23.26 24.13
C HIS A 191 -1.63 -24.23 22.94
N SER A 192 -0.45 -24.70 22.54
CA SER A 192 -0.32 -25.76 21.55
C SER A 192 -0.82 -27.09 22.12
N PRO A 193 -1.07 -28.11 21.27
CA PRO A 193 -1.38 -29.45 21.77
C PRO A 193 -0.30 -30.06 22.67
N SER A 194 0.96 -29.62 22.56
CA SER A 194 2.07 -30.02 23.43
C SER A 194 2.17 -29.19 24.72
N GLY A 195 1.28 -28.21 24.93
CA GLY A 195 1.22 -27.37 26.13
C GLY A 195 2.06 -26.09 26.07
N GLU A 196 2.70 -25.78 24.93
CA GLU A 196 3.50 -24.56 24.77
C GLU A 196 2.60 -23.34 24.64
N ALA A 197 2.95 -22.23 25.30
CA ALA A 197 2.21 -20.99 25.18
C ALA A 197 2.43 -20.37 23.80
N MET A 198 1.33 -20.09 23.08
CA MET A 198 1.32 -19.39 21.80
C MET A 198 0.55 -18.07 21.96
N PHE A 199 0.93 -17.06 21.18
CA PHE A 199 0.33 -15.74 21.21
C PHE A 199 -0.01 -15.31 19.79
N TRP A 200 -1.24 -14.89 19.57
CA TRP A 200 -1.67 -14.22 18.34
C TRP A 200 -1.62 -12.71 18.53
N VAL A 201 -1.16 -11.99 17.51
CA VAL A 201 -1.26 -10.53 17.46
C VAL A 201 -2.74 -10.16 17.47
N GLY A 202 -3.12 -9.22 18.34
CA GLY A 202 -4.50 -8.76 18.46
C GLY A 202 -4.94 -7.97 17.22
N ALA A 203 -6.26 -7.88 17.01
CA ALA A 203 -6.80 -7.10 15.90
C ALA A 203 -6.47 -5.61 16.04
N ALA A 204 -6.41 -4.90 14.91
CA ALA A 204 -6.29 -3.45 14.91
C ALA A 204 -7.48 -2.81 15.64
N GLY A 205 -7.22 -1.80 16.47
CA GLY A 205 -8.25 -1.13 17.26
C GLY A 205 -9.27 -0.37 16.42
N GLN A 206 -10.35 0.08 17.06
CA GLN A 206 -11.36 0.96 16.46
C GLN A 206 -10.78 2.35 16.15
N ALA A 207 -11.34 3.07 15.18
CA ALA A 207 -10.91 4.41 14.84
C ALA A 207 -11.01 5.36 16.06
N GLN A 208 -9.94 6.11 16.34
CA GLN A 208 -9.84 7.10 17.41
C GLN A 208 -9.98 8.52 16.87
N ASP A 209 -9.32 8.80 15.74
CA ASP A 209 -9.44 10.05 15.00
C ASP A 209 -10.08 9.77 13.64
N ALA A 210 -11.40 9.98 13.59
CA ALA A 210 -12.26 9.81 12.42
C ALA A 210 -12.93 11.14 12.06
N GLY A 211 -12.19 12.25 12.15
CA GLY A 211 -12.70 13.57 11.77
C GLY A 211 -13.09 13.67 10.29
N PRO A 212 -13.86 14.70 9.88
CA PRO A 212 -14.40 14.82 8.51
C PRO A 212 -13.37 14.82 7.37
N ASP A 213 -12.10 15.06 7.68
CA ASP A 213 -10.98 15.13 6.74
C ASP A 213 -10.13 13.85 6.71
N THR A 214 -10.50 12.82 7.46
CA THR A 214 -9.74 11.56 7.54
C THR A 214 -10.18 10.53 6.50
N ASP A 215 -9.26 9.61 6.22
CA ASP A 215 -9.50 8.42 5.41
C ASP A 215 -10.67 7.56 5.93
N PHE A 216 -10.74 7.32 7.25
CA PHE A 216 -11.86 6.59 7.86
C PHE A 216 -13.21 7.25 7.55
N PHE A 217 -13.31 8.57 7.73
CA PHE A 217 -14.56 9.30 7.51
C PHE A 217 -15.00 9.22 6.05
N ALA A 218 -14.09 9.45 5.10
CA ALA A 218 -14.40 9.40 3.68
C ALA A 218 -14.98 8.03 3.28
N VAL A 219 -14.33 6.94 3.68
CA VAL A 219 -14.78 5.58 3.35
C VAL A 219 -16.11 5.25 4.01
N GLU A 220 -16.31 5.61 5.28
CA GLU A 220 -17.59 5.40 5.98
C GLU A 220 -18.77 6.16 5.33
N HIS A 221 -18.49 7.31 4.71
CA HIS A 221 -19.49 8.12 4.00
C HIS A 221 -19.60 7.81 2.50
N GLY A 222 -19.01 6.69 2.04
CA GLY A 222 -19.16 6.20 0.67
C GLY A 222 -18.27 6.90 -0.37
N PHE A 223 -17.20 7.58 0.06
CA PHE A 223 -16.19 8.18 -0.82
C PHE A 223 -14.93 7.30 -0.89
N ALA A 224 -14.28 7.27 -2.05
CA ALA A 224 -12.93 6.76 -2.16
C ALA A 224 -11.95 7.77 -1.55
N SER A 225 -11.23 7.35 -0.52
CA SER A 225 -10.23 8.16 0.17
C SER A 225 -8.92 8.17 -0.62
N ILE A 226 -8.33 9.35 -0.82
CA ILE A 226 -7.01 9.53 -1.46
C ILE A 226 -6.11 10.32 -0.52
N THR A 227 -5.10 9.65 0.03
CA THR A 227 -4.15 10.27 0.95
C THR A 227 -2.76 10.35 0.30
N PRO A 228 -2.20 11.54 0.06
CA PRO A 228 -0.81 11.67 -0.35
C PRO A 228 0.11 11.32 0.83
N LEU A 229 1.03 10.38 0.62
CA LEU A 229 1.99 9.94 1.63
C LEU A 229 3.36 10.59 1.43
N GLN A 230 4.11 10.69 2.53
CA GLN A 230 5.50 11.12 2.57
C GLN A 230 6.35 10.03 3.22
N ILE A 231 7.60 9.88 2.75
CA ILE A 231 8.54 8.86 3.25
C ILE A 231 9.67 9.46 4.10
N ASP A 232 9.89 10.78 4.00
CA ASP A 232 10.83 11.43 4.90
C ASP A 232 10.27 11.44 6.32
N LEU A 233 10.80 10.56 7.17
CA LEU A 233 10.41 10.41 8.56
C LEU A 233 11.03 11.48 9.48
N THR A 234 11.82 12.40 8.92
CA THR A 234 12.41 13.49 9.70
C THR A 234 11.31 14.41 10.23
N HIS A 235 11.19 14.49 11.55
CA HIS A 235 10.28 15.44 12.19
C HIS A 235 10.89 16.85 12.19
N TYR A 236 10.84 17.53 11.05
CA TYR A 236 11.51 18.81 10.82
C TYR A 236 11.23 19.89 11.89
N SER A 237 9.99 19.95 12.40
CA SER A 237 9.59 20.92 13.43
C SER A 237 10.27 20.69 14.79
N GLN A 238 10.81 19.50 15.05
CA GLN A 238 11.52 19.17 16.29
C GLN A 238 13.05 19.32 16.19
N LEU A 239 13.59 19.56 14.99
CA LEU A 239 15.05 19.64 14.80
C LEU A 239 15.69 20.73 15.68
N ASP A 240 15.08 21.90 15.77
CA ASP A 240 15.63 23.01 16.58
C ASP A 240 15.53 22.74 18.08
N ALA A 241 14.46 22.08 18.53
CA ALA A 241 14.30 21.67 19.93
C ALA A 241 15.39 20.65 20.33
N VAL A 242 15.67 19.66 19.47
CA VAL A 242 16.72 18.66 19.70
C VAL A 242 18.11 19.30 19.66
N ARG A 243 18.39 20.22 18.72
CA ARG A 243 19.64 20.98 18.67
C ARG A 243 19.88 21.79 19.94
N HIS A 244 18.85 22.46 20.43
CA HIS A 244 18.94 23.24 21.67
C HIS A 244 19.25 22.33 22.87
N TRP A 245 18.52 21.22 23.01
CA TRP A 245 18.76 20.23 24.06
C TRP A 245 20.19 19.66 24.04
N MET A 246 20.74 19.35 22.86
CA MET A 246 22.12 18.85 22.72
C MET A 246 23.21 19.86 23.12
N ASN A 247 22.91 21.17 23.06
CA ASN A 247 23.85 22.23 23.40
C ASN A 247 23.68 22.74 24.83
N ALA A 248 22.56 22.43 25.50
CA ALA A 248 22.36 22.74 26.90
C ALA A 248 23.38 21.98 27.78
N GLY A 249 24.25 22.73 28.48
CA GLY A 249 25.27 22.17 29.39
C GLY A 249 26.71 22.19 28.86
N LYS A 250 26.95 22.62 27.61
CA LYS A 250 28.32 22.83 27.09
C LYS A 250 28.98 24.13 27.56
N ASP A 251 28.21 25.03 28.20
CA ASP A 251 28.70 26.29 28.78
C ASP A 251 29.11 26.16 30.28
N VAL A 252 29.22 24.94 30.82
CA VAL A 252 29.55 24.67 32.24
C VAL A 252 30.88 23.91 32.39
N ALA A 253 31.77 23.95 31.39
CA ALA A 253 33.12 23.38 31.45
C ALA A 253 34.20 24.44 31.23
#